data_AF-A0A0R2TDI0-F1
#
_entry.id   AF-A0A0R2TDI0-F1
#
_cell.length_a   1.000
_cell.length_b   1.000
_cell.length_c   1.000
_cell.angle_alpha   90.00
_cell.angle_beta   90.00
_cell.angle_gamma   90.00
#
_symmetry.space_group_name_H-M   'P 1'
#
loop_
_entity.id
_entity.type
_entity.pdbx_description
1 polymer ?
#
loop_
_entity_poly.entity_id
_entity_poly.type
_entity_poly.pdbx_seq_one_letter_code
_entity_poly.pdbx_strand_id
1 'polypeptide(L)'
;MKISVPEDTALGQNAHSDGSLDGGVRGGAVRGDKVLGYKWLGDKEALALASRTDTARLAQEAAHCRDLGFGNVVTYSRKVFIPLTQLCRDVCHYCTFAQTPKHIPQAYMPIDEVIATCKAGAALGCQEALFTLGEKPELRYRAARESLAALGFKTTIDYVIEVARRVLVETGLLPHINAGNLTRDEMLALRDVSASMGIMLESASSRLCEKGMPHYGSPDKDPITRLATLDLAGELRVPFTSGILIGIGETRLERIESLLALRASHRRYGHLQEVIVQNFRAKPHTKMALAPEPDLEELVWTIAVARLIFGAEMSIQAPPNLSPGVLEQLVAAGINDWGGVSPLTPDHVNPEAPWPHLAQLARDTGSAGKYLDQRLTLYPRYLVEADTWLSPKVQPAARKQSDGEGYAKRDAWIAGISEHAPSTELSLPFAQAKPAVATLIERCLAGEPLAETEIATLLRSRGADFGAVIEAADTLRKKVSGDTVSYVVNRNINYTNVCYFKCQFCAFSKGSGSENLRGKPYDISAEEITRRCVEAWERGATEVCMQGGIHPDYTGQTYLDIIATVRKATPAMHIHAFSPLEVWQGAETLNLPLTEFLARLKSAGLDTLPGTAAEILHDDVLRTCAPTNSIRRNG
;
A
#
# COMPACT_ATOMS: atom_id res chain seq x y z
N MET A 1 -47.36 -4.20 7.13
CA MET A 1 -47.13 -2.92 6.44
C MET A 1 -46.44 -3.27 5.12
N LYS A 2 -47.12 -3.11 3.98
CA LYS A 2 -46.63 -3.58 2.67
C LYS A 2 -45.45 -2.69 2.22
N ILE A 3 -44.31 -3.30 1.89
CA ILE A 3 -43.19 -2.64 1.23
C ILE A 3 -43.22 -3.05 -0.24
N SER A 4 -43.42 -2.08 -1.12
CA SER A 4 -43.40 -2.21 -2.58
C SER A 4 -41.98 -2.10 -3.11
N VAL A 5 -41.57 -3.02 -3.98
CA VAL A 5 -40.32 -3.00 -4.74
C VAL A 5 -40.62 -2.41 -6.12
N PRO A 6 -39.89 -1.40 -6.63
CA PRO A 6 -40.08 -0.91 -8.00
C PRO A 6 -39.37 -1.80 -9.03
N GLU A 7 -40.06 -2.03 -10.16
CA GLU A 7 -39.60 -2.80 -11.33
C GLU A 7 -38.60 -2.03 -12.21
N ASP A 8 -37.80 -2.82 -12.93
CA ASP A 8 -36.76 -2.46 -13.90
C ASP A 8 -37.19 -1.47 -14.99
N THR A 9 -36.27 -0.57 -15.35
CA THR A 9 -36.35 0.20 -16.60
C THR A 9 -35.42 -0.41 -17.65
N ALA A 10 -36.06 -0.86 -18.74
CA ALA A 10 -35.43 -1.41 -19.94
C ALA A 10 -34.55 -0.38 -20.67
N LEU A 11 -33.32 -0.79 -21.04
CA LEU A 11 -32.45 -0.05 -21.94
C LEU A 11 -32.74 -0.44 -23.40
N GLY A 12 -33.27 0.51 -24.16
CA GLY A 12 -33.52 0.40 -25.59
C GLY A 12 -32.24 0.40 -26.42
N GLN A 13 -32.21 -0.52 -27.39
CA GLN A 13 -31.28 -0.53 -28.51
C GLN A 13 -31.56 0.64 -29.45
N ASN A 14 -30.50 1.29 -29.97
CA ASN A 14 -30.57 1.98 -31.24
C ASN A 14 -29.22 1.87 -31.96
N ALA A 15 -29.27 1.23 -33.12
CA ALA A 15 -28.23 1.21 -34.13
C ALA A 15 -28.45 2.39 -35.08
N HIS A 16 -27.40 3.13 -35.43
CA HIS A 16 -27.27 3.74 -36.76
C HIS A 16 -25.80 3.96 -37.11
N SER A 17 -25.47 3.53 -38.32
CA SER A 17 -24.25 3.66 -39.09
C SER A 17 -24.04 5.11 -39.58
N ASP A 18 -22.79 5.57 -39.60
CA ASP A 18 -22.16 6.08 -40.82
C ASP A 18 -20.66 6.29 -40.64
N GLY A 19 -19.90 5.93 -41.67
CA GLY A 19 -18.44 5.92 -41.67
C GLY A 19 -17.81 7.19 -42.22
N SER A 20 -16.59 7.47 -41.75
CA SER A 20 -15.52 7.92 -42.62
C SER A 20 -14.16 7.49 -42.04
N LEU A 21 -13.34 6.93 -42.93
CA LEU A 21 -11.97 6.52 -42.70
C LEU A 21 -11.07 7.74 -42.89
N ASP A 22 -10.23 8.06 -41.91
CA ASP A 22 -8.89 8.55 -42.23
C ASP A 22 -7.89 8.25 -41.11
N GLY A 23 -6.70 7.80 -41.52
CA GLY A 23 -5.69 7.16 -40.68
C GLY A 23 -4.81 8.13 -39.89
N GLY A 24 -4.40 7.73 -38.69
CA GLY A 24 -3.41 8.45 -37.88
C GLY A 24 -3.12 7.79 -36.53
N VAL A 25 -2.05 6.99 -36.50
CA VAL A 25 -1.18 6.57 -35.38
C VAL A 25 -1.76 6.69 -33.95
N ARG A 26 -2.12 5.54 -33.35
CA ARG A 26 -2.50 5.41 -31.93
C ARG A 26 -1.27 5.42 -31.01
N GLY A 27 -1.03 6.54 -30.33
CA GLY A 27 -0.30 6.57 -29.06
C GLY A 27 -1.28 6.31 -27.91
N GLY A 28 -1.03 5.27 -27.11
CA GLY A 28 -1.86 4.92 -25.96
C GLY A 28 -1.78 5.98 -24.86
N ALA A 29 -2.80 6.82 -24.78
CA ALA A 29 -3.00 7.71 -23.63
C ALA A 29 -3.32 6.86 -22.38
N VAL A 30 -2.47 7.00 -21.37
CA VAL A 30 -2.68 6.46 -20.02
C VAL A 30 -4.03 6.98 -19.51
N ARG A 31 -4.98 6.07 -19.30
CA ARG A 31 -6.25 6.39 -18.62
C ARG A 31 -5.94 6.64 -17.15
N GLY A 32 -5.87 7.91 -16.78
CA GLY A 32 -5.65 8.34 -15.40
C GLY A 32 -5.97 9.80 -15.17
N ASP A 33 -6.92 10.39 -15.90
CA ASP A 33 -7.43 11.73 -15.63
C ASP A 33 -8.89 11.64 -15.21
N LYS A 34 -9.14 11.58 -13.90
CA LYS A 34 -10.35 12.13 -13.25
C LYS A 34 -10.22 12.16 -11.71
N VAL A 35 -9.93 13.37 -11.23
CA VAL A 35 -10.41 14.08 -10.02
C VAL A 35 -9.83 13.68 -8.65
N LEU A 36 -9.06 14.61 -8.03
CA LEU A 36 -9.46 15.45 -6.89
C LEU A 36 -8.43 16.60 -6.61
N GLY A 37 -8.84 17.86 -6.87
CA GLY A 37 -8.40 19.08 -6.14
C GLY A 37 -6.99 19.68 -6.36
N TYR A 38 -6.93 20.83 -7.04
CA TYR A 38 -5.77 21.67 -7.41
C TYR A 38 -4.85 21.14 -8.54
N LYS A 39 -5.00 21.74 -9.72
CA LYS A 39 -4.17 21.50 -10.92
C LYS A 39 -2.74 21.99 -10.69
N TRP A 40 -1.80 21.37 -11.39
CA TRP A 40 -0.42 21.85 -11.44
C TRP A 40 -0.35 23.27 -12.01
N LEU A 41 0.50 24.11 -11.43
CA LEU A 41 0.82 25.41 -12.03
C LEU A 41 1.46 25.25 -13.41
N GLY A 42 1.09 26.09 -14.37
CA GLY A 42 1.82 26.18 -15.64
C GLY A 42 3.28 26.59 -15.43
N ASP A 43 4.19 26.21 -16.32
CA ASP A 43 5.63 26.49 -16.16
C ASP A 43 5.91 27.99 -15.95
N LYS A 44 5.19 28.87 -16.68
CA LYS A 44 5.31 30.32 -16.52
C LYS A 44 4.85 30.82 -15.13
N GLU A 45 3.77 30.24 -14.62
CA GLU A 45 3.24 30.58 -13.29
C GLU A 45 4.19 30.09 -12.19
N ALA A 46 4.75 28.89 -12.36
CA ALA A 46 5.76 28.34 -11.46
C ALA A 46 7.01 29.23 -11.42
N LEU A 47 7.55 29.64 -12.57
CA LEU A 47 8.71 30.54 -12.65
C LEU A 47 8.44 31.90 -11.99
N ALA A 48 7.22 32.43 -12.12
CA ALA A 48 6.83 33.69 -11.48
C ALA A 48 6.82 33.62 -9.94
N LEU A 49 6.77 32.43 -9.35
CA LEU A 49 6.90 32.26 -7.90
C LEU A 49 8.26 32.73 -7.40
N ALA A 50 9.33 32.70 -8.21
CA ALA A 50 10.68 33.11 -7.80
C ALA A 50 10.72 34.52 -7.17
N SER A 51 9.88 35.44 -7.67
CA SER A 51 9.76 36.81 -7.16
C SER A 51 8.76 36.99 -6.02
N ARG A 52 8.02 35.95 -5.63
CA ARG A 52 7.06 36.05 -4.54
C ARG A 52 7.76 35.95 -3.19
N THR A 53 7.52 36.97 -2.36
CA THR A 53 8.08 37.09 -1.01
C THR A 53 7.08 36.84 0.11
N ASP A 54 5.78 36.79 -0.18
CA ASP A 54 4.75 36.44 0.80
C ASP A 54 4.71 34.91 1.03
N THR A 55 5.66 34.44 1.82
CA THR A 55 5.89 33.03 2.19
C THR A 55 4.71 32.46 2.99
N ALA A 56 4.11 33.26 3.88
CA ALA A 56 2.99 32.82 4.71
C ALA A 56 1.76 32.45 3.87
N ARG A 57 1.41 33.27 2.87
CA ARG A 57 0.31 32.97 1.96
C ARG A 57 0.62 31.76 1.07
N LEU A 58 1.85 31.62 0.58
CA LEU A 58 2.26 30.43 -0.18
C LEU A 58 2.10 29.15 0.64
N ALA A 59 2.55 29.17 1.90
CA ALA A 59 2.38 28.05 2.82
C ALA A 59 0.89 27.72 3.02
N GLN A 60 0.01 28.71 3.20
CA GLN A 60 -1.43 28.47 3.33
C GLN A 60 -2.04 27.82 2.06
N GLU A 61 -1.68 28.32 0.88
CA GLU A 61 -2.11 27.77 -0.41
C GLU A 61 -1.60 26.32 -0.59
N ALA A 62 -0.36 26.06 -0.20
CA ALA A 62 0.26 24.74 -0.24
C ALA A 62 -0.35 23.76 0.77
N ALA A 63 -0.62 24.18 2.01
CA ALA A 63 -1.31 23.36 3.01
C ALA A 63 -2.70 22.94 2.53
N HIS A 64 -3.45 23.88 1.95
CA HIS A 64 -4.75 23.56 1.36
C HIS A 64 -4.62 22.54 0.22
N CYS A 65 -3.63 22.72 -0.67
CA CYS A 65 -3.34 21.78 -1.74
C CYS A 65 -2.97 20.37 -1.21
N ARG A 66 -2.15 20.29 -0.15
CA ARG A 66 -1.82 19.01 0.52
C ARG A 66 -3.06 18.34 1.12
N ASP A 67 -3.92 19.11 1.78
CA ASP A 67 -5.13 18.59 2.42
C ASP A 67 -6.13 18.03 1.40
N LEU A 68 -6.19 18.58 0.19
CA LEU A 68 -7.04 18.07 -0.90
C LEU A 68 -6.63 16.66 -1.35
N GLY A 69 -5.33 16.34 -1.36
CA GLY A 69 -4.83 15.05 -1.84
C GLY A 69 -4.56 14.02 -0.74
N PHE A 70 -4.08 14.47 0.42
CA PHE A 70 -3.63 13.59 1.52
C PHE A 70 -4.50 13.70 2.78
N GLY A 71 -5.45 14.64 2.82
CA GLY A 71 -6.29 14.89 3.98
C GLY A 71 -5.47 15.28 5.21
N ASN A 72 -5.57 14.46 6.26
CA ASN A 72 -4.83 14.66 7.50
C ASN A 72 -3.64 13.71 7.66
N VAL A 73 -3.36 12.83 6.69
CA VAL A 73 -2.28 11.84 6.85
C VAL A 73 -0.94 12.48 6.50
N VAL A 74 0.03 12.28 7.38
CA VAL A 74 1.46 12.55 7.12
C VAL A 74 2.20 11.23 7.32
N THR A 75 3.02 10.83 6.36
CA THR A 75 3.66 9.53 6.35
C THR A 75 5.12 9.55 6.78
N TYR A 76 5.63 8.39 7.16
CA TYR A 76 7.06 8.13 7.33
C TYR A 76 7.35 6.67 6.98
N SER A 77 8.60 6.34 6.65
CA SER A 77 9.04 4.95 6.48
C SER A 77 9.95 4.50 7.62
N ARG A 78 9.74 3.29 8.16
CA ARG A 78 10.66 2.71 9.14
C ARG A 78 11.78 1.95 8.45
N LYS A 79 13.02 2.45 8.59
CA LYS A 79 14.17 1.90 7.87
C LYS A 79 15.35 1.51 8.73
N VAL A 80 16.21 0.67 8.16
CA VAL A 80 17.62 0.52 8.51
C VAL A 80 18.44 1.31 7.49
N PHE A 81 19.36 2.15 7.95
CA PHE A 81 20.33 2.85 7.11
C PHE A 81 21.56 1.97 6.91
N ILE A 82 21.92 1.68 5.65
CA ILE A 82 23.06 0.83 5.27
C ILE A 82 24.05 1.69 4.48
N PRO A 83 25.14 2.18 5.13
CA PRO A 83 26.20 2.93 4.46
C PRO A 83 27.16 1.97 3.75
N LEU A 84 26.68 1.26 2.72
CA LEU A 84 27.38 0.09 2.15
C LEU A 84 28.83 0.41 1.73
N THR A 85 29.07 1.62 1.21
CA THR A 85 30.40 2.20 1.10
C THR A 85 30.35 3.72 1.26
N GLN A 86 31.30 4.26 2.03
CA GLN A 86 31.52 5.71 2.16
C GLN A 86 32.56 6.23 1.15
N LEU A 87 33.16 5.37 0.33
CA LEU A 87 34.04 5.82 -0.75
C LEU A 87 33.19 6.36 -1.90
N CYS A 88 33.57 7.51 -2.46
CA CYS A 88 32.88 8.12 -3.58
C CYS A 88 33.88 8.70 -4.59
N ARG A 89 33.61 8.58 -5.90
CA ARG A 89 34.46 9.24 -6.90
C ARG A 89 34.24 10.76 -6.95
N ASP A 90 33.05 11.22 -6.59
CA ASP A 90 32.73 12.64 -6.48
C ASP A 90 33.39 13.30 -5.26
N VAL A 91 33.38 14.64 -5.24
CA VAL A 91 33.95 15.48 -4.19
C VAL A 91 33.01 16.65 -3.85
N CYS A 92 31.72 16.36 -3.66
CA CYS A 92 30.73 17.40 -3.33
C CYS A 92 31.19 18.19 -2.11
N HIS A 93 31.27 19.51 -2.24
CA HIS A 93 31.92 20.38 -1.27
C HIS A 93 31.19 20.49 0.08
N TYR A 94 29.93 20.04 0.15
CA TYR A 94 29.08 19.97 1.34
C TYR A 94 29.00 18.57 1.99
N CYS A 95 29.53 17.54 1.33
CA CYS A 95 29.26 16.15 1.73
C CYS A 95 30.29 15.65 2.75
N THR A 96 29.82 15.19 3.91
CA THR A 96 30.61 14.48 4.92
C THR A 96 30.52 12.96 4.81
N PHE A 97 29.51 12.45 4.09
CA PHE A 97 29.33 11.02 3.88
C PHE A 97 30.47 10.42 3.05
N ALA A 98 30.91 11.12 2.01
CA ALA A 98 32.03 10.72 1.17
C ALA A 98 33.35 10.86 1.93
N GLN A 99 34.04 9.74 2.11
CA GLN A 99 35.33 9.67 2.78
C GLN A 99 36.42 9.14 1.86
N THR A 100 37.67 9.39 2.23
CA THR A 100 38.84 8.84 1.54
C THR A 100 39.30 7.54 2.21
N PRO A 101 39.99 6.63 1.50
CA PRO A 101 40.41 5.33 2.05
C PRO A 101 41.18 5.40 3.39
N LYS A 102 41.93 6.48 3.64
CA LYS A 102 42.68 6.68 4.89
C LYS A 102 41.81 6.97 6.14
N HIS A 103 40.52 7.24 5.95
CA HIS A 103 39.61 7.66 7.03
C HIS A 103 38.53 6.62 7.34
N ILE A 104 38.51 5.50 6.62
CA ILE A 104 37.55 4.41 6.83
C ILE A 104 38.27 3.12 7.18
N PRO A 105 37.71 2.28 8.07
CA PRO A 105 38.32 1.01 8.43
C PRO A 105 38.22 -0.03 7.31
N GLN A 106 37.15 0.02 6.50
CA GLN A 106 36.89 -0.90 5.40
C GLN A 106 36.21 -0.18 4.24
N ALA A 107 36.51 -0.58 3.01
CA ALA A 107 35.97 0.06 1.81
C ALA A 107 34.48 -0.24 1.60
N TYR A 108 34.03 -1.46 1.92
CA TYR A 108 32.64 -1.90 1.84
C TYR A 108 32.26 -2.62 3.13
N MET A 109 31.01 -2.45 3.56
CA MET A 109 30.42 -3.23 4.63
C MET A 109 30.23 -4.70 4.16
N PRO A 110 30.73 -5.71 4.90
CA PRO A 110 30.51 -7.12 4.58
C PRO A 110 29.03 -7.50 4.55
N ILE A 111 28.65 -8.41 3.64
CA ILE A 111 27.25 -8.85 3.46
C ILE A 111 26.66 -9.35 4.79
N ASP A 112 27.39 -10.18 5.54
CA ASP A 112 26.87 -10.77 6.78
C ASP A 112 26.62 -9.71 7.86
N GLU A 113 27.40 -8.63 7.89
CA GLU A 113 27.17 -7.48 8.78
C GLU A 113 25.90 -6.72 8.38
N VAL A 114 25.68 -6.53 7.07
CA VAL A 114 24.46 -5.93 6.54
C VAL A 114 23.24 -6.79 6.93
N ILE A 115 23.30 -8.10 6.70
CA ILE A 115 22.20 -9.02 7.02
C ILE A 115 21.92 -9.05 8.52
N ALA A 116 22.94 -9.07 9.37
CA ALA A 116 22.75 -9.01 10.82
C ALA A 116 22.03 -7.72 11.24
N THR A 117 22.45 -6.58 10.68
CA THR A 117 21.84 -5.27 10.95
C THR A 117 20.39 -5.20 10.47
N CYS A 118 20.10 -5.73 9.28
CA CYS A 118 18.74 -5.83 8.74
C CYS A 118 17.84 -6.77 9.56
N LYS A 119 18.34 -7.91 10.04
CA LYS A 119 17.58 -8.80 10.94
C LYS A 119 17.24 -8.11 12.27
N ALA A 120 18.19 -7.35 12.83
CA ALA A 120 17.95 -6.55 14.03
C ALA A 120 16.91 -5.45 13.77
N GLY A 121 16.97 -4.77 12.63
CA GLY A 121 15.98 -3.78 12.23
C GLY A 121 14.59 -4.37 12.02
N ALA A 122 14.48 -5.51 11.34
CA ALA A 122 13.22 -6.22 11.14
C ALA A 122 12.57 -6.61 12.49
N ALA A 123 13.36 -7.05 13.47
CA ALA A 123 12.89 -7.33 14.83
C ALA A 123 12.35 -6.08 15.55
N LEU A 124 12.80 -4.88 15.17
CA LEU A 124 12.28 -3.59 15.64
C LEU A 124 11.13 -3.03 14.77
N GLY A 125 10.66 -3.81 13.80
CA GLY A 125 9.58 -3.43 12.90
C GLY A 125 9.98 -2.48 11.77
N CYS A 126 11.28 -2.40 11.44
CA CYS A 126 11.68 -1.81 10.16
C CYS A 126 11.15 -2.66 9.00
N GLN A 127 10.84 -2.00 7.88
CA GLN A 127 10.37 -2.64 6.65
C GLN A 127 11.16 -2.18 5.42
N GLU A 128 11.96 -1.13 5.57
CA GLU A 128 12.88 -0.63 4.55
C GLU A 128 14.35 -0.90 4.92
N ALA A 129 15.13 -1.28 3.91
CA ALA A 129 16.58 -1.30 3.96
C ALA A 129 17.11 -0.23 3.01
N LEU A 130 17.54 0.92 3.57
CA LEU A 130 18.05 2.05 2.80
C LEU A 130 19.52 1.84 2.50
N PHE A 131 19.84 1.49 1.26
CA PHE A 131 21.21 1.47 0.77
C PHE A 131 21.61 2.89 0.36
N THR A 132 22.57 3.46 1.06
CA THR A 132 23.21 4.71 0.65
C THR A 132 24.70 4.44 0.48
N LEU A 133 25.23 4.83 -0.67
CA LEU A 133 26.63 4.58 -1.01
C LEU A 133 27.22 5.70 -1.86
N GLY A 134 28.54 5.84 -1.82
CA GLY A 134 29.24 6.71 -2.74
C GLY A 134 29.25 6.15 -4.16
N GLU A 135 29.32 7.05 -5.13
CA GLU A 135 29.15 6.72 -6.54
C GLU A 135 30.46 6.18 -7.13
N LYS A 136 30.36 4.99 -7.74
CA LYS A 136 31.41 4.29 -8.50
C LYS A 136 32.84 4.50 -7.95
N PRO A 137 33.08 4.29 -6.63
CA PRO A 137 34.39 4.56 -6.02
C PRO A 137 35.53 3.76 -6.64
N GLU A 138 35.26 2.61 -7.24
CA GLU A 138 36.21 1.77 -7.97
C GLU A 138 36.87 2.48 -9.17
N LEU A 139 36.25 3.53 -9.71
CA LEU A 139 36.84 4.34 -10.79
C LEU A 139 37.92 5.29 -10.27
N ARG A 140 37.89 5.64 -8.98
CA ARG A 140 38.84 6.57 -8.35
C ARG A 140 39.85 5.86 -7.46
N TYR A 141 39.39 4.96 -6.62
CA TYR A 141 40.18 4.39 -5.53
C TYR A 141 40.60 2.95 -5.83
N ARG A 142 41.91 2.70 -5.74
CA ARG A 142 42.47 1.35 -5.78
C ARG A 142 41.92 0.45 -4.66
N ALA A 143 41.77 1.00 -3.45
CA ALA A 143 41.21 0.29 -2.30
C ALA A 143 39.80 -0.27 -2.58
N ALA A 144 38.96 0.47 -3.31
CA ALA A 144 37.63 -0.03 -3.69
C ALA A 144 37.73 -1.23 -4.64
N ARG A 145 38.59 -1.16 -5.67
CA ARG A 145 38.83 -2.26 -6.61
C ARG A 145 39.36 -3.52 -5.93
N GLU A 146 40.35 -3.36 -5.05
CA GLU A 146 40.94 -4.48 -4.31
C GLU A 146 39.94 -5.11 -3.35
N SER A 147 39.12 -4.30 -2.67
CA SER A 147 38.07 -4.81 -1.79
C SER A 147 36.98 -5.55 -2.56
N LEU A 148 36.52 -5.03 -3.70
CA LEU A 148 35.54 -5.71 -4.55
C LEU A 148 36.08 -7.05 -5.05
N ALA A 149 37.32 -7.07 -5.53
CA ALA A 149 37.96 -8.30 -5.99
C ALA A 149 38.08 -9.35 -4.87
N ALA A 150 38.42 -8.92 -3.64
CA ALA A 150 38.48 -9.80 -2.47
C ALA A 150 37.09 -10.35 -2.08
N LEU A 151 36.03 -9.57 -2.30
CA LEU A 151 34.64 -10.00 -2.11
C LEU A 151 34.10 -10.84 -3.28
N GLY A 152 34.84 -10.94 -4.40
CA GLY A 152 34.43 -11.68 -5.59
C GLY A 152 33.57 -10.90 -6.59
N PHE A 153 33.55 -9.56 -6.51
CA PHE A 153 32.74 -8.70 -7.37
C PHE A 153 33.60 -7.82 -8.27
N LYS A 154 33.09 -7.49 -9.45
CA LYS A 154 33.79 -6.65 -10.44
C LYS A 154 33.49 -5.16 -10.23
N THR A 155 32.24 -4.83 -9.93
CA THR A 155 31.76 -3.45 -9.76
C THR A 155 31.05 -3.27 -8.42
N THR A 156 30.91 -2.01 -8.01
CA THR A 156 30.10 -1.65 -6.83
C THR A 156 28.65 -2.11 -7.01
N ILE A 157 28.10 -1.98 -8.22
CA ILE A 157 26.69 -2.34 -8.47
C ILE A 157 26.48 -3.86 -8.41
N ASP A 158 27.43 -4.68 -8.90
CA ASP A 158 27.36 -6.14 -8.74
C ASP A 158 27.26 -6.53 -7.26
N TYR A 159 28.01 -5.85 -6.40
CA TYR A 159 27.96 -6.06 -4.95
C TYR A 159 26.62 -5.63 -4.35
N VAL A 160 26.13 -4.43 -4.73
CA VAL A 160 24.81 -3.92 -4.28
C VAL A 160 23.69 -4.89 -4.64
N ILE A 161 23.69 -5.44 -5.86
CA ILE A 161 22.68 -6.41 -6.31
C ILE A 161 22.64 -7.64 -5.41
N GLU A 162 23.80 -8.24 -5.12
CA GLU A 162 23.86 -9.43 -4.26
C GLU A 162 23.45 -9.11 -2.82
N VAL A 163 23.92 -8.00 -2.25
CA VAL A 163 23.55 -7.61 -0.87
C VAL A 163 22.05 -7.33 -0.78
N ALA A 164 21.47 -6.57 -1.72
CA ALA A 164 20.04 -6.26 -1.74
C ALA A 164 19.19 -7.54 -1.90
N ARG A 165 19.61 -8.47 -2.77
CA ARG A 165 18.96 -9.78 -2.94
C ARG A 165 18.93 -10.55 -1.63
N ARG A 166 20.07 -10.64 -0.94
CA ARG A 166 20.19 -11.34 0.35
C ARG A 166 19.32 -10.66 1.42
N VAL A 167 19.31 -9.33 1.49
CA VAL A 167 18.44 -8.58 2.41
C VAL A 167 16.96 -8.90 2.17
N LEU A 168 16.51 -8.81 0.93
CA LEU A 168 15.12 -9.09 0.56
C LEU A 168 14.71 -10.52 0.93
N VAL A 169 15.54 -11.51 0.60
CA VAL A 169 15.22 -12.94 0.79
C VAL A 169 15.33 -13.35 2.25
N GLU A 170 16.36 -12.91 2.98
CA GLU A 170 16.64 -13.40 4.34
C GLU A 170 15.98 -12.61 5.45
N THR A 171 15.59 -11.36 5.19
CA THR A 171 15.06 -10.47 6.23
C THR A 171 13.63 -10.01 5.92
N GLY A 172 13.22 -10.08 4.66
CA GLY A 172 11.95 -9.53 4.20
C GLY A 172 11.93 -8.01 4.09
N LEU A 173 12.95 -7.29 4.56
CA LEU A 173 13.05 -5.84 4.36
C LEU A 173 13.11 -5.52 2.87
N LEU A 174 12.45 -4.44 2.48
CA LEU A 174 12.40 -3.94 1.12
C LEU A 174 13.60 -3.02 0.84
N PRO A 175 14.51 -3.36 -0.09
CA PRO A 175 15.62 -2.47 -0.40
C PRO A 175 15.15 -1.20 -1.11
N HIS A 176 15.62 -0.05 -0.61
CA HIS A 176 15.62 1.25 -1.30
C HIS A 176 17.06 1.61 -1.65
N ILE A 177 17.37 1.79 -2.92
CA ILE A 177 18.77 1.87 -3.38
C ILE A 177 19.12 3.24 -3.93
N ASN A 178 20.04 3.93 -3.24
CA ASN A 178 20.64 5.20 -3.64
C ASN A 178 22.09 4.96 -4.10
N ALA A 179 22.25 4.58 -5.36
CA ALA A 179 23.54 4.15 -5.93
C ALA A 179 24.15 5.15 -6.94
N GLY A 180 23.59 6.36 -7.07
CA GLY A 180 24.06 7.35 -8.03
C GLY A 180 23.57 7.08 -9.46
N ASN A 181 24.34 7.51 -10.47
CA ASN A 181 23.96 7.32 -11.87
C ASN A 181 24.13 5.86 -12.29
N LEU A 182 23.07 5.31 -12.88
CA LEU A 182 22.97 3.91 -13.27
C LEU A 182 22.80 3.78 -14.78
N THR A 183 23.40 2.75 -15.35
CA THR A 183 23.10 2.28 -16.70
C THR A 183 21.77 1.52 -16.73
N ARG A 184 21.23 1.31 -17.94
CA ARG A 184 19.98 0.54 -18.14
C ARG A 184 20.07 -0.86 -17.54
N ASP A 185 21.16 -1.57 -17.79
CA ASP A 185 21.33 -2.95 -17.33
C ASP A 185 21.48 -3.04 -15.80
N GLU A 186 22.24 -2.10 -15.21
CA GLU A 186 22.37 -1.96 -13.76
C GLU A 186 21.01 -1.72 -13.10
N MET A 187 20.20 -0.80 -13.64
CA MET A 187 18.89 -0.48 -13.11
C MET A 187 17.89 -1.64 -13.27
N LEU A 188 17.91 -2.35 -14.40
CA LEU A 188 17.09 -3.55 -14.60
C LEU A 188 17.44 -4.64 -13.59
N ALA A 189 18.72 -4.88 -13.33
CA ALA A 189 19.16 -5.87 -12.36
C ALA A 189 18.76 -5.48 -10.92
N LEU A 190 18.91 -4.20 -10.57
CA LEU A 190 18.49 -3.69 -9.26
C LEU A 190 16.97 -3.74 -9.08
N ARG A 191 16.17 -3.59 -10.15
CA ARG A 191 14.68 -3.65 -10.10
C ARG A 191 14.17 -5.01 -9.63
N ASP A 192 14.94 -6.08 -9.86
CA ASP A 192 14.60 -7.43 -9.43
C ASP A 192 14.86 -7.70 -7.94
N VAL A 193 15.58 -6.80 -7.27
CA VAL A 193 16.03 -6.96 -5.87
C VAL A 193 15.69 -5.77 -4.99
N SER A 194 14.97 -4.77 -5.50
CA SER A 194 14.62 -3.55 -4.76
C SER A 194 13.17 -3.15 -5.02
N ALA A 195 12.56 -2.53 -4.01
CA ALA A 195 11.21 -1.99 -4.14
C ALA A 195 11.24 -0.60 -4.79
N SER A 196 12.27 0.18 -4.52
CA SER A 196 12.43 1.53 -5.04
C SER A 196 13.91 1.89 -5.13
N MET A 197 14.22 2.93 -5.89
CA MET A 197 15.56 3.48 -6.02
C MET A 197 15.51 5.00 -5.90
N GLY A 198 16.65 5.65 -5.72
CA GLY A 198 16.68 7.09 -5.54
C GLY A 198 17.96 7.77 -5.97
N ILE A 199 17.81 9.04 -6.34
CA ILE A 199 18.93 9.93 -6.63
C ILE A 199 18.51 11.37 -6.32
N MET A 200 19.28 12.09 -5.51
CA MET A 200 19.07 13.53 -5.37
C MET A 200 19.55 14.21 -6.67
N LEU A 201 18.67 14.99 -7.30
CA LEU A 201 19.07 15.91 -8.37
C LEU A 201 19.93 17.02 -7.80
N GLU A 202 19.65 17.45 -6.56
CA GLU A 202 20.26 18.58 -5.85
C GLU A 202 19.94 19.92 -6.51
N SER A 203 20.34 20.10 -7.77
CA SER A 203 20.04 21.24 -8.63
C SER A 203 20.20 20.87 -10.10
N ALA A 204 19.37 21.45 -10.96
CA ALA A 204 19.51 21.39 -12.41
C ALA A 204 20.49 22.43 -12.98
N SER A 205 21.05 23.31 -12.15
CA SER A 205 21.93 24.40 -12.59
C SER A 205 23.35 23.92 -12.84
N SER A 206 23.81 23.99 -14.10
CA SER A 206 25.20 23.70 -14.48
C SER A 206 26.20 24.66 -13.84
N ARG A 207 25.74 25.86 -13.44
CA ARG A 207 26.56 26.84 -12.70
C ARG A 207 27.12 26.25 -11.42
N LEU A 208 26.38 25.37 -10.73
CA LEU A 208 26.86 24.74 -9.49
C LEU A 208 28.04 23.76 -9.70
N CYS A 209 28.33 23.40 -10.95
CA CYS A 209 29.47 22.58 -11.34
C CYS A 209 30.72 23.40 -11.71
N GLU A 210 30.63 24.73 -11.79
CA GLU A 210 31.74 25.61 -12.15
C GLU A 210 32.81 25.72 -11.05
N LYS A 211 34.01 26.17 -11.40
CA LYS A 211 35.11 26.30 -10.42
C LYS A 211 34.71 27.22 -9.26
N GLY A 212 34.82 26.69 -8.04
CA GLY A 212 34.44 27.39 -6.81
C GLY A 212 33.04 27.05 -6.29
N MET A 213 32.23 26.36 -7.11
CA MET A 213 30.86 25.98 -6.78
C MET A 213 30.79 24.55 -6.19
N PRO A 214 29.68 24.15 -5.53
CA PRO A 214 29.65 22.98 -4.64
C PRO A 214 29.90 21.63 -5.32
N HIS A 215 29.63 21.52 -6.63
CA HIS A 215 29.78 20.28 -7.40
C HIS A 215 31.03 20.27 -8.27
N TYR A 216 31.89 21.29 -8.21
CA TYR A 216 33.13 21.31 -8.97
C TYR A 216 34.01 20.10 -8.68
N GLY A 217 34.39 19.37 -9.73
CA GLY A 217 35.18 18.14 -9.62
C GLY A 217 34.37 16.88 -9.30
N SER A 218 33.05 16.96 -9.26
CA SER A 218 32.13 15.83 -9.09
C SER A 218 31.47 15.49 -10.43
N PRO A 219 32.10 14.66 -11.30
CA PRO A 219 31.62 14.41 -12.65
C PRO A 219 30.20 13.85 -12.71
N ASP A 220 29.82 13.09 -11.68
CA ASP A 220 28.51 12.45 -11.65
C ASP A 220 27.42 13.37 -11.10
N LYS A 221 27.76 14.58 -10.63
CA LYS A 221 26.79 15.63 -10.23
C LYS A 221 26.38 16.54 -11.40
N ASP A 222 26.84 16.25 -12.61
CA ASP A 222 26.35 16.90 -13.81
C ASP A 222 24.81 16.75 -13.97
N PRO A 223 24.06 17.86 -14.07
CA PRO A 223 22.60 17.82 -14.16
C PRO A 223 22.04 16.98 -15.31
N ILE A 224 22.69 17.01 -16.49
CA ILE A 224 22.23 16.25 -17.67
C ILE A 224 22.30 14.75 -17.37
N THR A 225 23.40 14.32 -16.77
CA THR A 225 23.62 12.91 -16.40
C THR A 225 22.63 12.44 -15.32
N ARG A 226 22.37 13.28 -14.29
CA ARG A 226 21.38 12.98 -13.24
C ARG A 226 19.96 12.87 -13.81
N LEU A 227 19.57 13.80 -14.66
CA LEU A 227 18.25 13.79 -15.33
C LEU A 227 18.11 12.60 -16.28
N ALA A 228 19.17 12.16 -16.95
CA ALA A 228 19.14 10.95 -17.77
C ALA A 228 18.90 9.69 -16.94
N THR A 229 19.51 9.58 -15.74
CA THR A 229 19.24 8.47 -14.82
C THR A 229 17.79 8.48 -14.33
N LEU A 230 17.24 9.67 -14.03
CA LEU A 230 15.83 9.82 -13.65
C LEU A 230 14.89 9.38 -14.78
N ASP A 231 15.11 9.86 -16.01
CA ASP A 231 14.30 9.46 -17.17
C ASP A 231 14.38 7.95 -17.43
N LEU A 232 15.56 7.35 -17.27
CA LEU A 232 15.76 5.90 -17.38
C LEU A 232 14.94 5.12 -16.35
N ALA A 233 14.85 5.60 -15.11
CA ALA A 233 13.98 5.00 -14.08
C ALA A 233 12.50 5.03 -14.48
N GLY A 234 12.08 6.14 -15.09
CA GLY A 234 10.76 6.27 -15.69
C GLY A 234 10.50 5.26 -16.80
N GLU A 235 11.39 5.17 -17.77
CA GLU A 235 11.28 4.23 -18.90
C GLU A 235 11.23 2.77 -18.44
N LEU A 236 11.97 2.43 -17.37
CA LEU A 236 12.04 1.09 -16.80
C LEU A 236 10.96 0.80 -15.74
N ARG A 237 10.07 1.75 -15.47
CA ARG A 237 9.01 1.65 -14.47
C ARG A 237 9.54 1.27 -13.09
N VAL A 238 10.55 2.00 -12.62
CA VAL A 238 11.10 1.87 -11.27
C VAL A 238 10.55 3.01 -10.41
N PRO A 239 9.85 2.73 -9.30
CA PRO A 239 9.49 3.76 -8.32
C PRO A 239 10.74 4.48 -7.83
N PHE A 240 10.78 5.79 -7.99
CA PHE A 240 12.01 6.55 -7.83
C PHE A 240 11.85 7.76 -6.91
N THR A 241 12.83 8.00 -6.05
CA THR A 241 12.88 9.17 -5.17
C THR A 241 13.89 10.19 -5.71
N SER A 242 13.54 11.47 -5.63
CA SER A 242 14.46 12.54 -6.00
C SER A 242 14.09 13.83 -5.27
N GLY A 243 14.86 14.88 -5.50
CA GLY A 243 14.66 16.15 -4.82
C GLY A 243 15.80 17.12 -5.04
N ILE A 244 15.70 18.23 -4.32
CA ILE A 244 16.66 19.34 -4.37
C ILE A 244 17.27 19.58 -2.99
N LEU A 245 18.48 20.11 -3.00
CA LEU A 245 19.17 20.58 -1.81
C LEU A 245 19.25 22.10 -1.88
N ILE A 246 18.72 22.76 -0.85
CA ILE A 246 18.69 24.22 -0.79
C ILE A 246 19.79 24.78 0.11
N GLY A 247 20.31 25.95 -0.23
CA GLY A 247 21.35 26.66 0.51
C GLY A 247 22.77 26.26 0.12
N ILE A 248 22.98 25.71 -1.08
CA ILE A 248 24.32 25.35 -1.60
C ILE A 248 24.88 26.37 -2.60
N GLY A 249 24.17 27.49 -2.82
CA GLY A 249 24.56 28.57 -3.71
C GLY A 249 23.65 28.74 -4.92
N GLU A 250 22.57 27.96 -5.00
CA GLU A 250 21.47 28.11 -5.94
C GLU A 250 20.56 29.31 -5.60
N THR A 251 19.95 29.88 -6.62
CA THR A 251 18.92 30.93 -6.50
C THR A 251 17.52 30.32 -6.41
N ARG A 252 16.53 31.10 -5.94
CA ARG A 252 15.11 30.69 -5.97
C ARG A 252 14.63 30.29 -7.38
N LEU A 253 15.10 30.98 -8.41
CA LEU A 253 14.79 30.64 -9.81
C LEU A 253 15.35 29.26 -10.17
N GLU A 254 16.62 28.99 -9.86
CA GLU A 254 17.24 27.68 -10.13
C GLU A 254 16.59 26.54 -9.33
N ARG A 255 16.06 26.81 -8.12
CA ARG A 255 15.23 25.83 -7.39
C ARG A 255 13.98 25.47 -8.17
N ILE A 256 13.25 26.48 -8.67
CA ILE A 256 12.05 26.26 -9.47
C ILE A 256 12.38 25.52 -10.77
N GLU A 257 13.45 25.89 -11.47
CA GLU A 257 13.90 25.20 -12.69
C GLU A 257 14.22 23.73 -12.42
N SER A 258 14.86 23.45 -11.29
CA SER A 258 15.14 22.07 -10.84
C SER A 258 13.87 21.29 -10.56
N LEU A 259 12.89 21.90 -9.87
CA LEU A 259 11.59 21.29 -9.61
C LEU A 259 10.80 21.06 -10.91
N LEU A 260 10.87 21.99 -11.87
CA LEU A 260 10.25 21.85 -13.19
C LEU A 260 10.91 20.73 -14.01
N ALA A 261 12.22 20.55 -13.92
CA ALA A 261 12.92 19.44 -14.57
C ALA A 261 12.48 18.07 -14.01
N LEU A 262 12.40 17.94 -12.68
CA LEU A 262 11.85 16.75 -12.02
C LEU A 262 10.40 16.50 -12.45
N ARG A 263 9.58 17.56 -12.46
CA ARG A 263 8.19 17.50 -12.88
C ARG A 263 8.06 17.04 -14.33
N ALA A 264 8.87 17.55 -15.25
CA ALA A 264 8.85 17.15 -16.65
C ALA A 264 9.20 15.66 -16.84
N SER A 265 10.15 15.15 -16.07
CA SER A 265 10.44 13.71 -16.03
C SER A 265 9.25 12.90 -15.49
N HIS A 266 8.65 13.33 -14.37
CA HIS A 266 7.47 12.66 -13.81
C HIS A 266 6.25 12.72 -14.74
N ARG A 267 6.00 13.81 -15.49
CA ARG A 267 4.90 13.86 -16.48
C ARG A 267 5.01 12.81 -17.56
N ARG A 268 6.24 12.52 -18.00
CA ARG A 268 6.50 11.57 -19.08
C ARG A 268 6.26 10.14 -18.63
N TYR A 269 6.61 9.82 -17.38
CA TYR A 269 6.73 8.43 -16.97
C TYR A 269 5.98 8.04 -15.69
N GLY A 270 5.60 9.00 -14.83
CA GLY A 270 4.84 8.78 -13.60
C GLY A 270 5.61 8.10 -12.47
N HIS A 271 6.96 8.11 -12.51
CA HIS A 271 7.82 7.26 -11.66
C HIS A 271 8.32 7.90 -10.36
N LEU A 272 8.37 9.25 -10.30
CA LEU A 272 8.73 9.94 -9.06
C LEU A 272 7.65 9.73 -7.99
N GLN A 273 8.01 9.06 -6.90
CA GLN A 273 7.12 8.80 -5.78
C GLN A 273 7.19 9.88 -4.68
N GLU A 274 8.31 10.60 -4.61
CA GLU A 274 8.51 11.71 -3.68
C GLU A 274 9.42 12.79 -4.29
N VAL A 275 9.20 14.02 -3.84
CA VAL A 275 10.10 15.16 -4.05
C VAL A 275 10.62 15.61 -2.68
N ILE A 276 11.92 15.41 -2.48
CA ILE A 276 12.63 15.81 -1.26
C ILE A 276 13.04 17.28 -1.37
N VAL A 277 12.68 18.08 -0.38
CA VAL A 277 13.25 19.41 -0.15
C VAL A 277 14.11 19.33 1.10
N GLN A 278 15.43 19.25 0.90
CA GLN A 278 16.38 19.14 1.99
C GLN A 278 17.15 20.46 2.13
N ASN A 279 17.29 20.94 3.37
CA ASN A 279 18.15 22.09 3.67
C ASN A 279 19.62 21.65 3.85
N PHE A 280 20.53 22.46 3.31
CA PHE A 280 21.94 22.36 3.61
C PHE A 280 22.20 22.67 5.08
N ARG A 281 23.06 21.86 5.69
CA ARG A 281 23.63 22.07 7.03
C ARG A 281 25.13 22.19 6.88
N ALA A 282 25.70 23.27 7.40
CA ALA A 282 27.13 23.51 7.36
C ALA A 282 27.84 22.56 8.32
N LYS A 283 28.84 21.84 7.80
CA LYS A 283 29.54 20.79 8.55
C LYS A 283 31.04 21.05 8.59
N PRO A 284 31.70 20.86 9.75
CA PRO A 284 33.15 20.87 9.85
C PRO A 284 33.79 19.91 8.84
N HIS A 285 35.02 20.21 8.43
CA HIS A 285 35.82 19.38 7.51
C HIS A 285 35.26 19.26 6.08
N THR A 286 34.27 20.07 5.71
CA THR A 286 33.81 20.26 4.34
C THR A 286 34.36 21.57 3.77
N LYS A 287 34.40 21.73 2.44
CA LYS A 287 34.79 23.02 1.84
C LYS A 287 33.73 24.11 2.05
N MET A 288 32.51 23.71 2.41
CA MET A 288 31.39 24.61 2.71
C MET A 288 31.12 24.75 4.21
N ALA A 289 32.09 24.45 5.06
CA ALA A 289 31.92 24.50 6.52
C ALA A 289 31.50 25.89 7.05
N LEU A 290 31.78 26.96 6.29
CA LEU A 290 31.43 28.35 6.62
C LEU A 290 30.40 28.95 5.66
N ALA A 291 29.80 28.14 4.78
CA ALA A 291 28.75 28.61 3.90
C ALA A 291 27.46 28.89 4.70
N PRO A 292 26.68 29.91 4.33
CA PRO A 292 25.42 30.20 5.02
C PRO A 292 24.42 29.06 4.83
N GLU A 293 23.76 28.67 5.91
CA GLU A 293 22.62 27.76 5.87
C GLU A 293 21.37 28.53 5.43
N PRO A 294 20.42 27.90 4.71
CA PRO A 294 19.15 28.53 4.41
C PRO A 294 18.36 28.69 5.72
N ASP A 295 17.73 29.85 5.90
CA ASP A 295 16.86 30.07 7.04
C ASP A 295 15.52 29.32 6.90
N LEU A 296 14.70 29.39 7.95
CA LEU A 296 13.39 28.75 7.98
C LEU A 296 12.46 29.30 6.89
N GLU A 297 12.55 30.59 6.57
CA GLU A 297 11.69 31.21 5.56
C GLU A 297 11.98 30.61 4.18
N GLU A 298 13.26 30.46 3.81
CA GLU A 298 13.68 29.83 2.56
C GLU A 298 13.24 28.36 2.46
N LEU A 299 13.29 27.61 3.57
CA LEU A 299 12.81 26.23 3.61
C LEU A 299 11.30 26.14 3.43
N VAL A 300 10.53 26.92 4.21
CA VAL A 300 9.06 26.97 4.11
C VAL A 300 8.62 27.41 2.71
N TRP A 301 9.26 28.45 2.16
CA TRP A 301 9.01 28.93 0.82
C TRP A 301 9.24 27.82 -0.22
N THR A 302 10.36 27.11 -0.13
CA THR A 302 10.70 26.09 -1.13
C THR A 302 9.75 24.90 -1.06
N ILE A 303 9.37 24.45 0.14
CA ILE A 303 8.37 23.39 0.32
C ILE A 303 7.02 23.80 -0.27
N ALA A 304 6.56 25.02 0.02
CA ALA A 304 5.29 25.52 -0.49
C ALA A 304 5.29 25.59 -2.03
N VAL A 305 6.39 26.08 -2.61
CA VAL A 305 6.58 26.13 -4.06
C VAL A 305 6.60 24.72 -4.67
N ALA A 306 7.30 23.76 -4.06
CA ALA A 306 7.31 22.37 -4.53
C ALA A 306 5.88 21.79 -4.52
N ARG A 307 5.12 21.98 -3.44
CA ARG A 307 3.71 21.56 -3.37
C ARG A 307 2.87 22.17 -4.48
N LEU A 308 2.97 23.47 -4.73
CA LEU A 308 2.18 24.14 -5.78
C LEU A 308 2.60 23.73 -7.20
N ILE A 309 3.88 23.43 -7.42
CA ILE A 309 4.39 22.93 -8.71
C ILE A 309 3.87 21.52 -9.00
N PHE A 310 3.83 20.63 -8.00
CA PHE A 310 3.46 19.23 -8.19
C PHE A 310 1.98 18.92 -7.85
N GLY A 311 1.24 19.87 -7.31
CA GLY A 311 -0.18 19.73 -6.99
C GLY A 311 -0.46 18.83 -5.79
N ALA A 312 -1.71 18.37 -5.67
CA ALA A 312 -2.19 17.65 -4.50
C ALA A 312 -1.75 16.17 -4.45
N GLU A 313 -1.27 15.60 -5.55
CA GLU A 313 -1.02 14.16 -5.65
C GLU A 313 0.41 13.74 -5.31
N MET A 314 1.40 14.63 -5.47
CA MET A 314 2.81 14.29 -5.26
C MET A 314 3.16 14.30 -3.79
N SER A 315 3.96 13.34 -3.33
CA SER A 315 4.50 13.41 -1.98
C SER A 315 5.64 14.42 -1.90
N ILE A 316 5.52 15.38 -0.99
CA ILE A 316 6.57 16.36 -0.69
C ILE A 316 7.14 16.03 0.68
N GLN A 317 8.46 15.84 0.74
CA GLN A 317 9.18 15.35 1.90
C GLN A 317 10.20 16.37 2.39
N ALA A 318 10.29 16.55 3.71
CA ALA A 318 11.38 17.30 4.36
C ALA A 318 11.87 16.50 5.58
N PRO A 319 13.20 16.30 5.76
CA PRO A 319 13.71 15.50 6.87
C PRO A 319 13.44 16.17 8.23
N PRO A 320 12.80 15.49 9.20
CA PRO A 320 12.41 16.10 10.47
C PRO A 320 13.62 16.40 11.37
N ASN A 321 14.70 15.63 11.26
CA ASN A 321 15.91 15.78 12.07
C ASN A 321 16.74 17.03 11.71
N LEU A 322 16.58 17.58 10.50
CA LEU A 322 17.35 18.75 10.03
C LEU A 322 16.68 20.09 10.37
N SER A 323 15.49 20.05 10.95
CA SER A 323 14.69 21.23 11.32
C SER A 323 13.97 21.00 12.66
N PRO A 324 14.71 20.73 13.75
CA PRO A 324 14.10 20.49 15.06
C PRO A 324 13.35 21.72 15.56
N GLY A 325 12.17 21.51 16.17
CA GLY A 325 11.37 22.58 16.78
C GLY A 325 10.48 23.37 15.82
N VAL A 326 10.49 23.07 14.52
CA VAL A 326 9.70 23.79 13.50
C VAL A 326 8.84 22.87 12.62
N LEU A 327 8.53 21.66 13.10
CA LEU A 327 7.81 20.64 12.32
C LEU A 327 6.40 21.09 11.92
N GLU A 328 5.69 21.81 12.79
CA GLU A 328 4.36 22.36 12.47
C GLU A 328 4.40 23.32 11.28
N GLN A 329 5.45 24.14 11.18
CA GLN A 329 5.66 25.07 10.07
C GLN A 329 5.94 24.32 8.76
N LEU A 330 6.66 23.18 8.81
CA LEU A 330 6.89 22.36 7.61
C LEU A 330 5.60 21.68 7.14
N VAL A 331 4.78 21.18 8.06
CA VAL A 331 3.43 20.65 7.77
C VAL A 331 2.53 21.73 7.20
N ALA A 332 2.58 22.95 7.74
CA ALA A 332 1.87 24.12 7.22
C ALA A 332 2.44 24.60 5.87
N ALA A 333 3.69 24.28 5.54
CA ALA A 333 4.26 24.56 4.22
C ALA A 333 3.81 23.56 3.15
N GLY A 334 3.17 22.44 3.52
CA GLY A 334 2.55 21.50 2.58
C GLY A 334 3.26 20.16 2.40
N ILE A 335 4.21 19.78 3.26
CA ILE A 335 4.70 18.40 3.28
C ILE A 335 3.58 17.43 3.66
N ASN A 336 3.69 16.19 3.19
CA ASN A 336 2.86 15.08 3.64
C ASN A 336 3.71 13.88 4.05
N ASP A 337 5.03 14.02 4.10
CA ASP A 337 5.94 12.93 4.43
C ASP A 337 7.18 13.42 5.18
N TRP A 338 7.59 12.68 6.20
CA TRP A 338 8.79 12.92 6.99
C TRP A 338 10.02 12.15 6.51
N GLY A 339 9.87 11.30 5.48
CA GLY A 339 10.92 10.43 4.98
C GLY A 339 11.17 9.21 5.87
N GLY A 340 12.35 8.61 5.71
CA GLY A 340 12.74 7.42 6.45
C GLY A 340 13.29 7.73 7.85
N VAL A 341 12.73 7.11 8.88
CA VAL A 341 13.17 7.21 10.29
C VAL A 341 13.68 5.85 10.74
N SER A 342 14.83 5.82 11.44
CA SER A 342 15.40 4.57 11.95
C SER A 342 15.39 4.51 13.48
N PRO A 343 14.88 3.41 14.08
CA PRO A 343 15.02 3.16 15.51
C PRO A 343 16.37 2.52 15.88
N LEU A 344 17.19 2.14 14.90
CA LEU A 344 18.39 1.31 15.11
C LEU A 344 19.68 2.02 14.67
N THR A 345 19.70 2.54 13.44
CA THR A 345 20.92 3.09 12.82
C THR A 345 20.86 4.62 12.80
N PRO A 346 21.98 5.32 13.01
CA PRO A 346 22.00 6.78 12.92
C PRO A 346 21.79 7.26 11.47
N ASP A 347 21.56 8.57 11.31
CA ASP A 347 21.68 9.20 9.99
C ASP A 347 23.18 9.29 9.63
N HIS A 348 23.67 8.44 8.74
CA HIS A 348 25.07 8.48 8.34
C HIS A 348 25.41 9.67 7.42
N VAL A 349 24.41 10.36 6.86
CA VAL A 349 24.61 11.57 6.06
C VAL A 349 24.71 12.78 6.99
N ASN A 350 23.87 12.86 8.02
CA ASN A 350 23.84 13.93 9.02
C ASN A 350 23.98 13.34 10.44
N PRO A 351 25.13 12.77 10.81
CA PRO A 351 25.31 12.07 12.09
C PRO A 351 25.12 12.97 13.32
N GLU A 352 25.24 14.28 13.15
CA GLU A 352 24.96 15.28 14.19
C GLU A 352 23.46 15.52 14.43
N ALA A 353 22.59 15.06 13.52
CA ALA A 353 21.15 15.25 13.56
C ALA A 353 20.44 13.89 13.74
N PRO A 354 20.25 13.40 14.97
CA PRO A 354 19.68 12.08 15.22
C PRO A 354 18.22 12.00 14.77
N TRP A 355 17.78 10.79 14.43
CA TRP A 355 16.38 10.52 14.11
C TRP A 355 15.46 10.85 15.29
N PRO A 356 14.30 11.49 15.06
CA PRO A 356 13.34 11.73 16.12
C PRO A 356 12.75 10.41 16.63
N HIS A 357 12.46 10.33 17.93
CA HIS A 357 11.65 9.23 18.46
C HIS A 357 10.25 9.27 17.87
N LEU A 358 9.73 8.12 17.43
CA LEU A 358 8.45 8.04 16.72
C LEU A 358 7.26 8.53 17.56
N ALA A 359 7.28 8.32 18.88
CA ALA A 359 6.24 8.87 19.75
C ALA A 359 6.26 10.41 19.80
N GLN A 360 7.44 11.03 19.70
CA GLN A 360 7.55 12.49 19.61
C GLN A 360 7.10 12.98 18.23
N LEU A 361 7.55 12.33 17.15
CA LEU A 361 7.12 12.67 15.79
C LEU A 361 5.60 12.57 15.62
N ALA A 362 4.97 11.56 16.23
CA ALA A 362 3.52 11.41 16.24
C ALA A 362 2.82 12.57 16.98
N ARG A 363 3.37 13.00 18.13
CA ARG A 363 2.84 14.16 18.87
C ARG A 363 2.98 15.46 18.07
N ASP A 364 4.16 15.72 17.50
CA ASP A 364 4.41 16.95 16.74
C ASP A 364 3.54 17.00 15.46
N THR A 365 3.36 15.85 14.81
CA THR A 365 2.42 15.71 13.69
C THR A 365 0.97 15.96 14.15
N GLY A 366 0.61 15.45 15.34
CA GLY A 366 -0.68 15.67 15.98
C GLY A 366 -0.95 17.14 16.32
N SER A 367 0.05 17.88 16.81
CA SER A 367 -0.05 19.32 17.08
C SER A 367 -0.36 20.13 15.82
N ALA A 368 0.11 19.67 14.65
CA ALA A 368 -0.24 20.25 13.36
C ALA A 368 -1.63 19.83 12.83
N GLY A 369 -2.43 19.11 13.62
CA GLY A 369 -3.75 18.60 13.23
C GLY A 369 -3.68 17.42 12.25
N LYS A 370 -2.56 16.69 12.22
CA LYS A 370 -2.31 15.57 11.31
C LYS A 370 -2.15 14.25 12.04
N TYR A 371 -2.34 13.16 11.31
CA TYR A 371 -2.16 11.78 11.76
C TYR A 371 -0.88 11.22 11.14
N LEU A 372 0.04 10.78 11.99
CA LEU A 372 1.26 10.10 11.55
C LEU A 372 0.93 8.64 11.23
N ASP A 373 1.13 8.21 9.98
CA ASP A 373 1.01 6.81 9.58
C ASP A 373 2.29 6.27 8.94
N GLN A 374 2.48 4.96 9.00
CA GLN A 374 3.64 4.32 8.41
C GLN A 374 3.36 3.96 6.94
N ARG A 375 4.31 4.26 6.06
CA ARG A 375 4.38 3.72 4.70
C ARG A 375 5.57 2.77 4.58
N LEU A 376 5.58 2.01 3.49
CA LEU A 376 6.79 1.31 3.06
C LEU A 376 7.75 2.31 2.39
N THR A 377 8.90 1.84 1.94
CA THR A 377 9.72 2.62 1.00
C THR A 377 8.96 2.94 -0.31
N LEU A 378 7.91 2.17 -0.59
CA LEU A 378 6.92 2.45 -1.63
C LEU A 378 5.79 3.32 -1.10
N TYR A 379 5.41 4.32 -1.88
CA TYR A 379 4.16 5.03 -1.65
C TYR A 379 2.95 4.18 -2.08
N PRO A 380 1.80 4.33 -1.40
CA PRO A 380 0.63 3.46 -1.56
C PRO A 380 0.23 3.20 -3.03
N ARG A 381 0.19 4.25 -3.86
CA ARG A 381 -0.16 4.15 -5.29
C ARG A 381 0.71 3.16 -6.07
N TYR A 382 2.02 3.14 -5.83
CA TYR A 382 2.96 2.26 -6.54
C TYR A 382 2.79 0.79 -6.15
N LEU A 383 2.23 0.53 -4.96
CA LEU A 383 1.93 -0.82 -4.51
C LEU A 383 0.56 -1.29 -4.97
N VAL A 384 -0.43 -0.40 -5.02
CA VAL A 384 -1.73 -0.67 -5.66
C VAL A 384 -1.51 -1.04 -7.14
N GLU A 385 -0.61 -0.32 -7.82
CA GLU A 385 -0.20 -0.57 -9.20
C GLU A 385 1.05 -1.49 -9.31
N ALA A 386 1.25 -2.42 -8.36
CA ALA A 386 2.47 -3.23 -8.27
C ALA A 386 2.82 -4.03 -9.55
N ASP A 387 1.84 -4.41 -10.36
CA ASP A 387 2.08 -5.12 -11.63
C ASP A 387 2.75 -4.25 -12.69
N THR A 388 2.60 -2.93 -12.58
CA THR A 388 3.29 -1.96 -13.43
C THR A 388 4.69 -1.68 -12.90
N TRP A 389 4.81 -1.47 -11.59
CA TRP A 389 5.97 -0.82 -10.98
C TRP A 389 6.98 -1.78 -10.37
N LEU A 390 6.55 -2.96 -9.92
CA LEU A 390 7.41 -3.88 -9.20
C LEU A 390 7.74 -5.11 -10.04
N SER A 391 8.96 -5.63 -9.85
CA SER A 391 9.28 -6.97 -10.33
C SER A 391 8.42 -8.02 -9.61
N PRO A 392 7.94 -9.07 -10.30
CA PRO A 392 7.24 -10.19 -9.66
C PRO A 392 8.02 -10.83 -8.50
N LYS A 393 9.35 -10.68 -8.48
CA LYS A 393 10.22 -11.17 -7.38
C LYS A 393 10.08 -10.36 -6.09
N VAL A 394 9.70 -9.08 -6.19
CA VAL A 394 9.60 -8.15 -5.04
C VAL A 394 8.17 -8.03 -4.55
N GLN A 395 7.18 -8.19 -5.43
CA GLN A 395 5.76 -8.05 -5.09
C GLN A 395 5.31 -8.85 -3.85
N PRO A 396 5.70 -10.13 -3.65
CA PRO A 396 5.23 -10.90 -2.50
C PRO A 396 5.67 -10.29 -1.17
N ALA A 397 6.93 -9.83 -1.09
CA ALA A 397 7.46 -9.19 0.12
C ALA A 397 6.75 -7.85 0.39
N ALA A 398 6.49 -7.06 -0.65
CA ALA A 398 5.82 -5.77 -0.53
C ALA A 398 4.35 -5.93 -0.10
N ARG A 399 3.57 -6.78 -0.79
CA ARG A 399 2.16 -7.04 -0.48
C ARG A 399 1.96 -7.67 0.90
N LYS A 400 2.90 -8.51 1.36
CA LYS A 400 2.83 -9.10 2.70
C LYS A 400 2.91 -8.03 3.80
N GLN A 401 3.68 -6.97 3.55
CA GLN A 401 3.95 -5.88 4.48
C GLN A 401 3.01 -4.69 4.33
N SER A 402 2.00 -4.75 3.45
CA SER A 402 1.06 -3.66 3.26
C SER A 402 -0.38 -4.02 3.59
N ASP A 403 -1.18 -3.01 3.91
CA ASP A 403 -2.62 -3.12 3.96
C ASP A 403 -3.27 -3.00 2.57
N GLY A 404 -4.60 -3.02 2.53
CA GLY A 404 -5.38 -2.97 1.29
C GLY A 404 -5.30 -1.63 0.53
N GLU A 405 -4.83 -0.57 1.17
CA GLU A 405 -4.61 0.72 0.51
C GLU A 405 -3.15 0.92 0.08
N GLY A 406 -2.24 0.05 0.54
CA GLY A 406 -0.82 0.09 0.21
C GLY A 406 0.06 0.78 1.27
N TYR A 407 -0.50 1.12 2.43
CA TYR A 407 0.30 1.58 3.58
C TYR A 407 0.96 0.40 4.28
N ALA A 408 1.98 0.69 5.10
CA ALA A 408 2.67 -0.35 5.85
C ALA A 408 1.77 -0.97 6.93
N LYS A 409 1.81 -2.31 7.05
CA LYS A 409 1.27 -2.98 8.23
C LYS A 409 2.08 -2.58 9.45
N ARG A 410 1.37 -2.26 10.54
CA ARG A 410 1.96 -1.76 11.79
C ARG A 410 2.18 -2.86 12.83
N ASP A 411 1.57 -4.01 12.60
CA ASP A 411 1.61 -5.18 13.47
C ASP A 411 1.62 -6.47 12.64
N ALA A 412 1.70 -7.60 13.35
CA ALA A 412 1.63 -8.93 12.78
C ALA A 412 0.21 -9.51 12.79
N TRP A 413 -0.82 -8.68 13.01
CA TRP A 413 -2.19 -9.14 13.07
C TRP A 413 -2.64 -9.63 11.70
N ILE A 414 -3.22 -10.82 11.67
CA ILE A 414 -3.77 -11.44 10.48
C ILE A 414 -5.15 -11.99 10.82
N ALA A 415 -6.15 -11.52 10.07
CA ALA A 415 -7.52 -11.98 10.20
C ALA A 415 -7.62 -13.51 10.15
N GLY A 416 -8.29 -14.09 11.15
CA GLY A 416 -8.48 -15.54 11.27
C GLY A 416 -7.25 -16.34 11.74
N ILE A 417 -6.12 -15.69 12.02
CA ILE A 417 -4.90 -16.34 12.53
C ILE A 417 -4.53 -15.80 13.91
N SER A 418 -4.56 -14.49 14.10
CA SER A 418 -4.15 -13.87 15.36
C SER A 418 -5.19 -14.05 16.46
N GLU A 419 -4.74 -14.45 17.65
CA GLU A 419 -5.62 -14.68 18.81
C GLU A 419 -6.10 -13.38 19.48
N HIS A 420 -5.34 -12.30 19.32
CA HIS A 420 -5.63 -11.01 19.95
C HIS A 420 -5.83 -9.94 18.89
N ALA A 421 -6.77 -9.03 19.13
CA ALA A 421 -6.96 -7.83 18.32
C ALA A 421 -5.73 -6.91 18.42
N PRO A 422 -5.43 -6.13 17.37
CA PRO A 422 -4.25 -5.28 17.35
C PRO A 422 -4.39 -4.13 18.36
N SER A 423 -3.36 -3.95 19.19
CA SER A 423 -3.40 -3.03 20.34
C SER A 423 -3.44 -1.56 19.95
N THR A 424 -2.87 -1.20 18.80
CA THR A 424 -2.80 0.19 18.33
C THR A 424 -4.21 0.74 18.10
N GLU A 425 -5.06 -0.03 17.44
CA GLU A 425 -6.44 0.29 17.10
C GLU A 425 -7.32 0.36 18.34
N LEU A 426 -7.08 -0.52 19.32
CA LEU A 426 -7.78 -0.51 20.61
C LEU A 426 -7.43 0.69 21.49
N SER A 427 -6.29 1.34 21.23
CA SER A 427 -5.78 2.48 22.01
C SER A 427 -6.06 3.83 21.36
N LEU A 428 -6.71 3.86 20.19
CA LEU A 428 -6.99 5.10 19.49
C LEU A 428 -7.92 5.99 20.35
N PRO A 429 -7.60 7.29 20.51
CA PRO A 429 -8.45 8.19 21.25
C PRO A 429 -9.79 8.30 20.53
N PHE A 430 -10.88 8.34 21.30
CA PHE A 430 -12.19 8.82 20.85
C PHE A 430 -12.06 10.32 20.56
N ALA A 431 -11.50 10.64 19.40
CA ALA A 431 -11.26 12.00 18.93
C ALA A 431 -12.28 12.38 17.86
N GLN A 432 -12.46 13.68 17.66
CA GLN A 432 -13.39 14.20 16.67
C GLN A 432 -12.96 13.78 15.27
N ALA A 433 -13.81 13.00 14.60
CA ALA A 433 -13.62 12.63 13.20
C ALA A 433 -13.64 13.86 12.29
N LYS A 434 -13.06 13.73 11.09
CA LYS A 434 -13.18 14.74 10.05
C LYS A 434 -14.66 15.07 9.78
N PRO A 435 -14.99 16.32 9.43
CA PRO A 435 -16.37 16.70 9.13
C PRO A 435 -17.04 15.77 8.11
N ALA A 436 -16.32 15.38 7.05
CA ALA A 436 -16.85 14.46 6.04
C ALA A 436 -17.21 13.08 6.62
N VAL A 437 -16.36 12.51 7.49
CA VAL A 437 -16.62 11.21 8.13
C VAL A 437 -17.71 11.35 9.19
N ALA A 438 -17.69 12.41 9.98
CA ALA A 438 -18.71 12.70 11.00
C ALA A 438 -20.11 12.81 10.38
N THR A 439 -20.27 13.54 9.27
CA THR A 439 -21.54 13.64 8.54
C THR A 439 -22.04 12.28 8.05
N LEU A 440 -21.15 11.41 7.55
CA LEU A 440 -21.52 10.05 7.14
C LEU A 440 -21.96 9.19 8.33
N ILE A 441 -21.27 9.31 9.47
CA ILE A 441 -21.63 8.63 10.72
C ILE A 441 -23.02 9.07 11.21
N GLU A 442 -23.31 10.37 11.22
CA GLU A 442 -24.62 10.91 11.62
C GLU A 442 -25.77 10.33 10.77
N ARG A 443 -25.57 10.28 9.45
CA ARG A 443 -26.53 9.68 8.51
C ARG A 443 -26.74 8.19 8.77
N CYS A 444 -25.67 7.44 9.05
CA CYS A 444 -25.77 6.03 9.43
C CYS A 444 -26.58 5.85 10.73
N LEU A 445 -26.34 6.69 11.74
CA LEU A 445 -27.08 6.67 13.02
C LEU A 445 -28.57 7.01 12.86
N ALA A 446 -28.90 7.83 11.86
CA ALA A 446 -30.26 8.13 11.44
C ALA A 446 -30.93 7.00 10.61
N GLY A 447 -30.17 5.98 10.20
CA GLY A 447 -30.67 4.86 9.39
C GLY A 447 -30.75 5.18 7.89
N GLU A 448 -30.03 6.19 7.42
CA GLU A 448 -29.98 6.54 6.01
C GLU A 448 -29.02 5.61 5.24
N PRO A 449 -29.38 5.17 4.02
CA PRO A 449 -28.47 4.41 3.19
C PRO A 449 -27.31 5.29 2.68
N LEU A 450 -26.14 4.68 2.55
CA LEU A 450 -24.96 5.31 1.97
C LEU A 450 -24.73 4.84 0.53
N ALA A 451 -24.19 5.72 -0.30
CA ALA A 451 -23.67 5.38 -1.61
C ALA A 451 -22.33 4.62 -1.51
N GLU A 452 -21.96 3.88 -2.57
CA GLU A 452 -20.72 3.08 -2.60
C GLU A 452 -19.46 3.90 -2.26
N THR A 453 -19.36 5.12 -2.80
CA THR A 453 -18.21 6.02 -2.53
C THR A 453 -18.14 6.50 -1.08
N GLU A 454 -19.30 6.61 -0.41
CA GLU A 454 -19.41 7.00 0.99
C GLU A 454 -19.02 5.83 1.90
N ILE A 455 -19.47 4.61 1.58
CA ILE A 455 -19.04 3.38 2.24
C ILE A 455 -17.52 3.21 2.12
N ALA A 456 -16.99 3.40 0.92
CA ALA A 456 -15.55 3.33 0.68
C ALA A 456 -14.78 4.39 1.48
N THR A 457 -15.38 5.56 1.74
CA THR A 457 -14.78 6.60 2.60
C THR A 457 -14.68 6.12 4.05
N LEU A 458 -15.73 5.49 4.59
CA LEU A 458 -15.69 4.91 5.94
C LEU A 458 -14.69 3.74 6.06
N LEU A 459 -14.59 2.90 5.02
CA LEU A 459 -13.64 1.77 4.97
C LEU A 459 -12.16 2.21 4.95
N ARG A 460 -11.88 3.41 4.43
CA ARG A 460 -10.52 4.00 4.38
C ARG A 460 -10.20 4.88 5.60
N SER A 461 -11.09 4.94 6.59
CA SER A 461 -10.87 5.73 7.79
C SER A 461 -9.65 5.24 8.57
N ARG A 462 -8.83 6.19 9.04
CA ARG A 462 -7.59 5.94 9.81
C ARG A 462 -7.52 6.84 11.04
N GLY A 463 -6.80 6.41 12.07
CA GLY A 463 -6.63 7.18 13.29
C GLY A 463 -7.97 7.52 13.96
N ALA A 464 -8.19 8.79 14.28
CA ALA A 464 -9.42 9.28 14.91
C ALA A 464 -10.69 8.94 14.11
N ASP A 465 -10.63 8.99 12.77
CA ASP A 465 -11.77 8.67 11.91
C ASP A 465 -12.18 7.20 12.09
N PHE A 466 -11.21 6.29 12.21
CA PHE A 466 -11.48 4.87 12.45
C PHE A 466 -12.10 4.64 13.83
N GLY A 467 -11.57 5.30 14.87
CA GLY A 467 -12.13 5.22 16.23
C GLY A 467 -13.60 5.65 16.28
N ALA A 468 -13.94 6.76 15.61
CA ALA A 468 -15.32 7.23 15.52
C ALA A 468 -16.26 6.26 14.78
N VAL A 469 -15.78 5.61 13.71
CA VAL A 469 -16.55 4.58 12.99
C VAL A 469 -16.85 3.39 13.91
N ILE A 470 -15.88 2.93 14.70
CA ILE A 470 -16.06 1.83 15.64
C ILE A 470 -17.09 2.17 16.73
N GLU A 471 -17.00 3.37 17.30
CA GLU A 471 -17.96 3.85 18.31
C GLU A 471 -19.39 3.96 17.76
N ALA A 472 -19.53 4.49 16.54
CA ALA A 472 -20.82 4.58 15.86
C ALA A 472 -21.41 3.19 15.58
N ALA A 473 -20.57 2.24 15.16
CA ALA A 473 -20.99 0.86 14.92
C ALA A 473 -21.49 0.19 16.22
N ASP A 474 -20.80 0.39 17.35
CA ASP A 474 -21.24 -0.15 18.65
C ASP A 474 -22.54 0.51 19.12
N THR A 475 -22.69 1.82 18.91
CA THR A 475 -23.92 2.56 19.21
C THR A 475 -25.11 2.02 18.43
N LEU A 476 -24.94 1.77 17.12
CA LEU A 476 -25.97 1.15 16.28
C LEU A 476 -26.28 -0.27 16.76
N ARG A 477 -25.26 -1.09 17.02
CA ARG A 477 -25.43 -2.45 17.55
C ARG A 477 -26.25 -2.43 18.84
N LYS A 478 -25.93 -1.54 19.79
CA LYS A 478 -26.64 -1.40 21.06
C LYS A 478 -28.08 -0.94 20.87
N LYS A 479 -28.35 -0.01 19.95
CA LYS A 479 -29.72 0.43 19.62
C LYS A 479 -30.57 -0.71 19.06
N VAL A 480 -29.99 -1.58 18.25
CA VAL A 480 -30.72 -2.68 17.57
C VAL A 480 -30.83 -3.92 18.45
N SER A 481 -29.77 -4.29 19.16
CA SER A 481 -29.64 -5.58 19.85
C SER A 481 -29.57 -5.49 21.38
N GLY A 482 -29.38 -4.28 21.93
CA GLY A 482 -29.11 -4.08 23.35
C GLY A 482 -27.76 -4.67 23.78
N ASP A 483 -27.66 -5.02 25.06
CA ASP A 483 -26.45 -5.59 25.67
C ASP A 483 -26.41 -7.14 25.59
N THR A 484 -27.52 -7.78 25.23
CA THR A 484 -27.62 -9.25 25.14
C THR A 484 -27.06 -9.75 23.81
N VAL A 485 -26.06 -10.63 23.87
CA VAL A 485 -25.54 -11.37 22.71
C VAL A 485 -26.15 -12.77 22.70
N SER A 486 -26.83 -13.13 21.60
CA SER A 486 -27.45 -14.45 21.44
C SER A 486 -26.50 -15.44 20.74
N TYR A 487 -26.70 -16.73 21.03
CA TYR A 487 -26.06 -17.84 20.34
C TYR A 487 -27.08 -18.97 20.17
N VAL A 488 -26.81 -19.89 19.24
CA VAL A 488 -27.59 -21.10 19.04
C VAL A 488 -26.73 -22.32 19.36
N VAL A 489 -27.28 -23.28 20.11
CA VAL A 489 -26.63 -24.59 20.29
C VAL A 489 -27.01 -25.43 19.08
N ASN A 490 -26.05 -25.65 18.18
CA ASN A 490 -26.32 -26.33 16.93
C ASN A 490 -25.45 -27.57 16.69
N ARG A 491 -25.88 -28.37 15.72
CA ARG A 491 -25.09 -29.45 15.14
C ARG A 491 -24.85 -29.17 13.66
N ASN A 492 -23.59 -28.98 13.28
CA ASN A 492 -23.20 -28.98 11.88
C ASN A 492 -23.18 -30.41 11.34
N ILE A 493 -23.93 -30.67 10.27
CA ILE A 493 -23.89 -31.93 9.51
C ILE A 493 -23.55 -31.62 8.06
N ASN A 494 -22.32 -31.96 7.69
CA ASN A 494 -21.93 -32.02 6.30
C ASN A 494 -22.22 -33.41 5.75
N TYR A 495 -23.29 -33.56 4.95
CA TYR A 495 -23.76 -34.87 4.52
C TYR A 495 -22.96 -35.45 3.35
N THR A 496 -22.38 -34.60 2.50
CA THR A 496 -21.40 -35.03 1.50
C THR A 496 -20.34 -33.96 1.31
N ASN A 497 -19.10 -34.36 0.99
CA ASN A 497 -18.05 -33.44 0.56
C ASN A 497 -17.73 -33.58 -0.94
N VAL A 498 -18.48 -34.41 -1.68
CA VAL A 498 -18.33 -34.59 -3.12
C VAL A 498 -18.92 -33.38 -3.82
N CYS A 499 -18.13 -32.71 -4.67
CA CYS A 499 -18.57 -31.51 -5.36
C CYS A 499 -17.94 -31.42 -6.74
N TYR A 500 -18.73 -31.12 -7.77
CA TYR A 500 -18.19 -30.92 -9.12
C TYR A 500 -17.53 -29.53 -9.31
N PHE A 501 -17.73 -28.58 -8.41
CA PHE A 501 -17.03 -27.29 -8.44
C PHE A 501 -15.58 -27.40 -7.94
N LYS A 502 -14.66 -26.70 -8.61
CA LYS A 502 -13.21 -26.73 -8.36
C LYS A 502 -12.69 -25.39 -7.84
N CYS A 503 -13.26 -24.92 -6.73
CA CYS A 503 -12.81 -23.71 -6.04
C CYS A 503 -11.38 -23.91 -5.50
N GLN A 504 -10.49 -22.93 -5.73
CA GLN A 504 -9.09 -23.00 -5.32
C GLN A 504 -8.92 -22.83 -3.80
N PHE A 505 -9.86 -22.12 -3.16
CA PHE A 505 -9.84 -21.81 -1.72
C PHE A 505 -10.66 -22.79 -0.86
N CYS A 506 -11.46 -23.67 -1.46
CA CYS A 506 -12.36 -24.53 -0.70
C CYS A 506 -11.57 -25.69 -0.04
N ALA A 507 -11.53 -25.69 1.30
CA ALA A 507 -10.96 -26.79 2.08
C ALA A 507 -11.93 -28.00 2.16
N PHE A 508 -13.23 -27.77 1.91
CA PHE A 508 -14.30 -28.74 2.11
C PHE A 508 -14.48 -29.70 0.93
N SER A 509 -14.58 -29.22 -0.31
CA SER A 509 -14.93 -30.06 -1.46
C SER A 509 -13.83 -31.06 -1.88
N LYS A 510 -14.27 -32.19 -2.45
CA LYS A 510 -13.43 -33.17 -3.17
C LYS A 510 -13.92 -33.38 -4.60
N GLY A 511 -12.97 -33.38 -5.53
CA GLY A 511 -13.14 -33.90 -6.88
C GLY A 511 -12.29 -35.16 -7.07
N SER A 512 -12.51 -35.89 -8.17
CA SER A 512 -11.90 -37.20 -8.48
C SER A 512 -10.38 -37.22 -8.68
N GLY A 513 -9.62 -36.18 -8.32
CA GLY A 513 -8.22 -36.02 -8.73
C GLY A 513 -7.21 -35.48 -7.71
N SER A 514 -7.52 -35.37 -6.42
CA SER A 514 -6.53 -34.84 -5.45
C SER A 514 -6.71 -35.35 -4.01
N GLU A 515 -6.26 -36.58 -3.75
CA GLU A 515 -6.36 -37.24 -2.43
C GLU A 515 -5.35 -36.72 -1.38
N ASN A 516 -4.21 -36.17 -1.81
CA ASN A 516 -3.04 -35.97 -0.92
C ASN A 516 -3.10 -34.78 0.05
N LEU A 517 -4.07 -33.86 -0.07
CA LEU A 517 -4.15 -32.66 0.78
C LEU A 517 -5.52 -32.45 1.44
N ARG A 518 -6.50 -33.30 1.14
CA ARG A 518 -7.91 -32.92 1.23
C ARG A 518 -8.82 -33.96 1.93
N GLY A 519 -8.34 -35.15 2.30
CA GLY A 519 -9.18 -36.17 2.95
C GLY A 519 -10.09 -36.94 1.95
N LYS A 520 -10.73 -38.02 2.41
CA LYS A 520 -11.50 -38.93 1.52
C LYS A 520 -12.87 -38.37 1.13
N PRO A 521 -13.36 -38.62 -0.10
CA PRO A 521 -14.73 -38.32 -0.47
C PRO A 521 -15.70 -39.15 0.38
N TYR A 522 -16.82 -38.55 0.79
CA TYR A 522 -17.87 -39.24 1.54
C TYR A 522 -19.26 -38.72 1.18
N ASP A 523 -20.24 -39.59 1.37
CA ASP A 523 -21.66 -39.31 1.34
C ASP A 523 -22.30 -40.13 2.48
N ILE A 524 -22.85 -39.46 3.49
CA ILE A 524 -23.36 -40.11 4.70
C ILE A 524 -24.83 -40.51 4.50
N SER A 525 -25.22 -41.65 5.07
CA SER A 525 -26.58 -42.16 4.90
C SER A 525 -27.61 -41.40 5.74
N ALA A 526 -28.90 -41.61 5.43
CA ALA A 526 -30.01 -41.06 6.21
C ALA A 526 -30.00 -41.54 7.68
N GLU A 527 -29.53 -42.77 7.93
CA GLU A 527 -29.35 -43.31 9.29
C GLU A 527 -28.29 -42.52 10.07
N GLU A 528 -27.18 -42.13 9.41
CA GLU A 528 -26.13 -41.33 10.05
C GLU A 528 -26.59 -39.89 10.29
N ILE A 529 -27.36 -39.29 9.36
CA ILE A 529 -28.02 -37.99 9.58
C ILE A 529 -28.94 -38.08 10.81
N THR A 530 -29.80 -39.10 10.86
CA THR A 530 -30.73 -39.35 11.98
C THR A 530 -29.99 -39.48 13.30
N ARG A 531 -28.95 -40.33 13.34
CA ARG A 531 -28.14 -40.54 14.53
C ARG A 531 -27.54 -39.23 15.04
N ARG A 532 -26.94 -38.42 14.16
CA ARG A 532 -26.32 -37.13 14.53
C ARG A 532 -27.34 -36.10 15.00
N CYS A 533 -28.53 -36.07 14.40
CA CYS A 533 -29.62 -35.19 14.82
C CYS A 533 -30.15 -35.56 16.21
N VAL A 534 -30.43 -36.85 16.44
CA VAL A 534 -30.91 -37.33 17.76
C VAL A 534 -29.85 -37.10 18.83
N GLU A 535 -28.59 -37.46 18.58
CA GLU A 535 -27.48 -37.22 19.51
C GLU A 535 -27.37 -35.73 19.89
N ALA A 536 -27.50 -34.82 18.93
CA ALA A 536 -27.43 -33.40 19.19
C ALA A 536 -28.63 -32.89 20.00
N TRP A 537 -29.84 -33.33 19.63
CA TRP A 537 -31.07 -32.97 20.31
C TRP A 537 -31.05 -33.42 21.79
N GLU A 538 -30.63 -34.66 22.04
CA GLU A 538 -30.48 -35.19 23.40
C GLU A 538 -29.44 -34.43 24.24
N ARG A 539 -28.48 -33.77 23.59
CA ARG A 539 -27.47 -32.90 24.23
C ARG A 539 -27.92 -31.44 24.33
N GLY A 540 -29.16 -31.12 23.96
CA GLY A 540 -29.75 -29.79 24.10
C GLY A 540 -29.54 -28.86 22.89
N ALA A 541 -29.14 -29.39 21.73
CA ALA A 541 -29.13 -28.60 20.51
C ALA A 541 -30.56 -28.25 20.07
N THR A 542 -30.76 -27.02 19.63
CA THR A 542 -32.05 -26.51 19.12
C THR A 542 -32.07 -26.39 17.61
N GLU A 543 -30.91 -26.47 16.96
CA GLU A 543 -30.72 -26.30 15.52
C GLU A 543 -29.81 -27.39 14.94
N VAL A 544 -30.14 -27.84 13.73
CA VAL A 544 -29.19 -28.53 12.86
C VAL A 544 -28.86 -27.64 11.66
N CYS A 545 -27.56 -27.43 11.44
CA CYS A 545 -27.05 -26.71 10.29
C CYS A 545 -26.50 -27.71 9.27
N MET A 546 -27.05 -27.74 8.06
CA MET A 546 -26.73 -28.78 7.06
C MET A 546 -26.29 -28.22 5.71
N GLN A 547 -25.11 -28.65 5.25
CA GLN A 547 -24.50 -28.19 4.00
C GLN A 547 -23.66 -29.31 3.38
N GLY A 548 -23.80 -29.55 2.08
CA GLY A 548 -23.05 -30.53 1.32
C GLY A 548 -22.23 -29.93 0.18
N GLY A 549 -21.38 -30.76 -0.41
CA GLY A 549 -20.85 -30.49 -1.73
C GLY A 549 -21.95 -30.64 -2.79
N ILE A 550 -21.75 -30.02 -3.95
CA ILE A 550 -22.71 -30.08 -5.06
C ILE A 550 -22.50 -31.42 -5.79
N HIS A 551 -23.14 -32.46 -5.25
CA HIS A 551 -22.95 -33.84 -5.68
C HIS A 551 -23.58 -34.06 -7.07
N PRO A 552 -22.87 -34.69 -8.04
CA PRO A 552 -23.38 -34.84 -9.40
C PRO A 552 -24.68 -35.66 -9.48
N ASP A 553 -24.84 -36.64 -8.60
CA ASP A 553 -26.03 -37.53 -8.58
C ASP A 553 -27.19 -37.01 -7.71
N TYR A 554 -27.00 -35.89 -6.99
CA TYR A 554 -28.07 -35.33 -6.16
C TYR A 554 -29.10 -34.60 -7.03
N THR A 555 -30.36 -34.74 -6.64
CA THR A 555 -31.48 -34.01 -7.26
C THR A 555 -32.25 -33.21 -6.21
N GLY A 556 -33.19 -32.37 -6.64
CA GLY A 556 -34.11 -31.70 -5.73
C GLY A 556 -34.85 -32.65 -4.79
N GLN A 557 -35.10 -33.90 -5.21
CA GLN A 557 -35.72 -34.91 -4.34
C GLN A 557 -34.78 -35.33 -3.20
N THR A 558 -33.48 -35.48 -3.47
CA THR A 558 -32.48 -35.81 -2.44
C THR A 558 -32.49 -34.78 -1.30
N TYR A 559 -32.55 -33.49 -1.63
CA TYR A 559 -32.62 -32.43 -0.63
C TYR A 559 -33.94 -32.46 0.18
N LEU A 560 -35.07 -32.78 -0.47
CA LEU A 560 -36.36 -32.96 0.23
C LEU A 560 -36.31 -34.17 1.18
N ASP A 561 -35.69 -35.27 0.76
CA ASP A 561 -35.54 -36.49 1.57
C ASP A 561 -34.65 -36.27 2.79
N ILE A 562 -33.61 -35.44 2.66
CA ILE A 562 -32.76 -35.00 3.77
C ILE A 562 -33.60 -34.24 4.82
N ILE A 563 -34.41 -33.26 4.40
CA ILE A 563 -35.30 -32.53 5.33
C ILE A 563 -36.25 -33.52 6.01
N ALA A 564 -36.90 -34.39 5.25
CA ALA A 564 -37.86 -35.37 5.77
C ALA A 564 -37.21 -36.30 6.80
N THR A 565 -35.96 -36.71 6.57
CA THR A 565 -35.16 -37.53 7.50
C THR A 565 -34.96 -36.80 8.83
N VAL A 566 -34.53 -35.54 8.79
CA VAL A 566 -34.31 -34.72 9.99
C VAL A 566 -35.62 -34.49 10.74
N ARG A 567 -36.68 -34.08 10.04
CA ARG A 567 -37.96 -33.77 10.67
C ARG A 567 -38.60 -35.02 11.30
N LYS A 568 -38.41 -36.19 10.70
CA LYS A 568 -38.82 -37.48 11.29
C LYS A 568 -38.03 -37.81 12.55
N ALA A 569 -36.72 -37.60 12.54
CA ALA A 569 -35.83 -37.92 13.65
C ALA A 569 -36.04 -36.98 14.86
N THR A 570 -36.19 -35.68 14.58
CA THR A 570 -36.26 -34.61 15.58
C THR A 570 -37.31 -33.58 15.18
N PRO A 571 -38.62 -33.85 15.40
CA PRO A 571 -39.71 -33.02 14.89
C PRO A 571 -39.69 -31.56 15.34
N ALA A 572 -39.07 -31.26 16.48
CA ALA A 572 -39.00 -29.91 17.06
C ALA A 572 -37.66 -29.18 16.81
N MET A 573 -36.67 -29.83 16.19
CA MET A 573 -35.40 -29.18 15.89
C MET A 573 -35.55 -28.21 14.72
N HIS A 574 -34.92 -27.04 14.81
CA HIS A 574 -34.87 -26.05 13.74
C HIS A 574 -33.92 -26.52 12.63
N ILE A 575 -34.39 -26.53 11.39
CA ILE A 575 -33.62 -26.99 10.22
C ILE A 575 -33.06 -25.77 9.48
N HIS A 576 -31.76 -25.54 9.63
CA HIS A 576 -30.99 -24.52 8.93
C HIS A 576 -30.14 -25.16 7.82
N ALA A 577 -30.67 -25.32 6.61
CA ALA A 577 -30.03 -26.17 5.60
C ALA A 577 -29.96 -25.55 4.20
N PHE A 578 -28.97 -26.00 3.44
CA PHE A 578 -28.73 -25.75 2.02
C PHE A 578 -28.21 -24.35 1.67
N SER A 579 -27.01 -24.34 1.09
CA SER A 579 -26.44 -23.17 0.44
C SER A 579 -27.26 -22.75 -0.80
N PRO A 580 -27.13 -21.49 -1.27
CA PRO A 580 -27.77 -21.03 -2.50
C PRO A 580 -27.47 -21.94 -3.72
N LEU A 581 -26.29 -22.55 -3.76
CA LEU A 581 -25.88 -23.49 -4.80
C LEU A 581 -26.65 -24.82 -4.77
N GLU A 582 -26.90 -25.36 -3.58
CA GLU A 582 -27.66 -26.61 -3.41
C GLU A 582 -29.12 -26.39 -3.77
N VAL A 583 -29.69 -25.25 -3.36
CA VAL A 583 -31.07 -24.87 -3.73
C VAL A 583 -31.18 -24.68 -5.25
N TRP A 584 -30.20 -24.02 -5.87
CA TRP A 584 -30.15 -23.86 -7.33
C TRP A 584 -30.08 -25.20 -8.06
N GLN A 585 -29.18 -26.11 -7.65
CA GLN A 585 -29.07 -27.44 -8.25
C GLN A 585 -30.36 -28.24 -8.05
N GLY A 586 -30.96 -28.18 -6.86
CA GLY A 586 -32.20 -28.88 -6.56
C GLY A 586 -33.36 -28.42 -7.45
N ALA A 587 -33.47 -27.12 -7.70
CA ALA A 587 -34.45 -26.56 -8.62
C ALA A 587 -34.16 -26.97 -10.08
N GLU A 588 -32.91 -26.85 -10.52
CA GLU A 588 -32.47 -27.20 -11.89
C GLU A 588 -32.74 -28.68 -12.21
N THR A 589 -32.33 -29.59 -11.33
CA THR A 589 -32.46 -31.04 -11.53
C THR A 589 -33.91 -31.55 -11.55
N LEU A 590 -34.84 -30.80 -10.94
CA LEU A 590 -36.28 -31.07 -11.03
C LEU A 590 -36.98 -30.26 -12.12
N ASN A 591 -36.24 -29.43 -12.86
CA ASN A 591 -36.78 -28.50 -13.84
C ASN A 591 -37.88 -27.59 -13.26
N LEU A 592 -37.64 -27.05 -12.07
CA LEU A 592 -38.56 -26.16 -11.34
C LEU A 592 -37.99 -24.74 -11.26
N PRO A 593 -38.86 -23.71 -11.24
CA PRO A 593 -38.47 -22.38 -10.83
C PRO A 593 -37.91 -22.39 -9.38
N LEU A 594 -36.89 -21.57 -9.12
CA LEU A 594 -36.26 -21.48 -7.79
C LEU A 594 -37.26 -21.17 -6.67
N THR A 595 -38.22 -20.28 -6.94
CA THR A 595 -39.29 -19.90 -6.00
C THR A 595 -40.19 -21.08 -5.65
N GLU A 596 -40.49 -21.96 -6.61
CA GLU A 596 -41.30 -23.15 -6.40
C GLU A 596 -40.53 -24.19 -5.57
N PHE A 597 -39.26 -24.43 -5.90
CA PHE A 597 -38.45 -25.38 -5.13
C PHE A 597 -38.24 -24.92 -3.68
N LEU A 598 -37.99 -23.63 -3.46
CA LEU A 598 -37.93 -23.03 -2.12
C LEU A 598 -39.24 -23.23 -1.34
N ALA A 599 -40.39 -23.06 -2.00
CA ALA A 599 -41.68 -23.33 -1.37
C ALA A 599 -41.82 -24.81 -0.98
N ARG A 600 -41.37 -25.74 -1.83
CA ARG A 600 -41.37 -27.18 -1.51
C ARG A 600 -40.45 -27.52 -0.33
N LEU A 601 -39.24 -26.97 -0.28
CA LEU A 601 -38.33 -27.15 0.86
C LEU A 601 -38.96 -26.64 2.16
N LYS A 602 -39.57 -25.45 2.12
CA LYS A 602 -40.30 -24.89 3.28
C LYS A 602 -41.45 -25.79 3.71
N SER A 603 -42.25 -26.29 2.76
CA SER A 603 -43.34 -27.23 3.05
C SER A 603 -42.85 -28.57 3.60
N ALA A 604 -41.67 -29.04 3.19
CA ALA A 604 -41.05 -30.25 3.73
C ALA A 604 -40.54 -30.06 5.18
N GLY A 605 -40.41 -28.81 5.64
CA GLY A 605 -40.03 -28.47 7.01
C GLY A 605 -38.69 -27.74 7.14
N LEU A 606 -38.13 -27.19 6.06
CA LEU A 606 -37.00 -26.27 6.13
C LEU A 606 -37.41 -24.97 6.83
N ASP A 607 -36.66 -24.56 7.86
CA ASP A 607 -36.99 -23.38 8.65
C ASP A 607 -36.21 -22.13 8.18
N THR A 608 -34.89 -22.25 7.99
CA THR A 608 -34.04 -21.18 7.45
C THR A 608 -32.94 -21.70 6.51
N LEU A 609 -32.37 -20.80 5.70
CA LEU A 609 -31.26 -21.10 4.79
C LEU A 609 -29.94 -20.53 5.33
N PRO A 610 -28.82 -21.27 5.31
CA PRO A 610 -27.50 -20.72 5.56
C PRO A 610 -27.02 -19.80 4.43
N GLY A 611 -26.28 -18.76 4.80
CA GLY A 611 -25.67 -17.82 3.85
C GLY A 611 -24.35 -18.29 3.22
N THR A 612 -23.85 -19.47 3.58
CA THR A 612 -22.60 -20.05 3.07
C THR A 612 -22.65 -20.26 1.55
N ALA A 613 -21.51 -20.14 0.86
CA ALA A 613 -21.35 -20.23 -0.59
C ALA A 613 -21.81 -19.01 -1.43
N ALA A 614 -22.32 -17.93 -0.80
CA ALA A 614 -22.50 -16.60 -1.43
C ALA A 614 -21.39 -15.62 -0.99
N GLU A 615 -20.13 -16.06 -1.09
CA GLU A 615 -19.00 -15.40 -0.41
C GLU A 615 -18.31 -14.33 -1.28
N ILE A 616 -18.36 -14.48 -2.61
CA ILE A 616 -17.65 -13.61 -3.55
C ILE A 616 -18.63 -13.15 -4.62
N LEU A 617 -19.09 -11.90 -4.52
CA LEU A 617 -20.03 -11.28 -5.46
C LEU A 617 -19.35 -10.36 -6.50
N HIS A 618 -18.03 -10.53 -6.68
CA HIS A 618 -17.21 -9.82 -7.64
C HIS A 618 -16.69 -10.77 -8.73
N ASP A 619 -17.14 -10.57 -9.97
CA ASP A 619 -16.96 -11.55 -11.04
C ASP A 619 -15.49 -11.82 -11.39
N ASP A 620 -14.64 -10.81 -11.34
CA ASP A 620 -13.20 -10.99 -11.61
C ASP A 620 -12.49 -11.81 -10.52
N VAL A 621 -12.87 -11.62 -9.26
CA VAL A 621 -12.36 -12.41 -8.14
C VAL A 621 -12.87 -13.84 -8.25
N LEU A 622 -14.15 -14.03 -8.58
CA LEU A 622 -14.76 -15.34 -8.79
C LEU A 622 -14.06 -16.11 -9.91
N ARG A 623 -13.76 -15.45 -11.04
CA ARG A 623 -13.04 -16.04 -12.19
C ARG A 623 -11.66 -16.57 -11.81
N THR A 624 -11.00 -15.90 -10.87
CA THR A 624 -9.67 -16.29 -10.38
C THR A 624 -9.77 -17.43 -9.36
N CYS A 625 -10.70 -17.33 -8.42
CA CYS A 625 -10.75 -18.20 -7.24
C CYS A 625 -11.64 -19.44 -7.43
N ALA A 626 -12.64 -19.37 -8.30
CA ALA A 626 -13.63 -20.41 -8.57
C ALA A 626 -14.05 -20.42 -10.06
N PRO A 627 -13.12 -20.72 -10.99
CA PRO A 627 -13.35 -20.58 -12.44
C PRO A 627 -14.49 -21.46 -12.99
N THR A 628 -14.83 -22.54 -12.29
CA THR A 628 -15.92 -23.45 -12.66
C THR A 628 -17.28 -23.03 -12.10
N ASN A 629 -17.34 -21.99 -11.27
CA ASN A 629 -18.57 -21.50 -10.64
C ASN A 629 -19.28 -20.52 -11.60
N SER A 630 -20.29 -20.99 -12.35
CA SER A 630 -20.92 -20.24 -13.45
C SER A 630 -22.32 -19.67 -13.13
N ILE A 631 -22.69 -19.56 -11.85
CA ILE A 631 -24.06 -19.22 -11.41
C ILE A 631 -24.60 -17.90 -12.01
N ARG A 632 -23.74 -16.98 -12.47
CA ARG A 632 -24.18 -15.67 -13.00
C ARG A 632 -24.31 -15.57 -14.53
N ARG A 633 -24.34 -16.68 -15.28
CA ARG A 633 -24.39 -16.60 -16.76
C ARG A 633 -25.78 -16.34 -17.37
N ASN A 634 -26.87 -16.38 -16.62
CA ASN A 634 -28.20 -16.00 -17.10
C ASN A 634 -28.99 -15.33 -15.97
N GLY A 635 -29.24 -14.03 -16.14
CA GLY A 635 -30.02 -13.18 -15.23
C GLY A 635 -29.99 -11.76 -15.76
#